data_AF-A0A7G1KSA6-F1
#
_entry.id   AF-A0A7G1KSA6-F1
#
_cell.length_a   1.000
_cell.length_b   1.000
_cell.length_c   1.000
_cell.angle_alpha   90.00
_cell.angle_beta   90.00
_cell.angle_gamma   90.00
#
_symmetry.space_group_name_H-M   'P 1'
#
loop_
_entity.id
_entity.type
_entity.pdbx_description
1 polymer ?
#
loop_
_entity_poly.entity_id
_entity_poly.type
_entity_poly.pdbx_seq_one_letter_code
_entity_poly.pdbx_strand_id
1 'polypeptide(L)'
;MDRERDVAADMSPALIVVAPEGNRKDEVVDDKGAGAGGRAAMAVLPEHATDGWELTGPPGKPRLVKDFGAVRTRIRVTAPATCSWWVGRPDGRLLREASVRSIEEAKAAAEAWVAAYLAARSEPADE
;
A
#
# COMPACT_ATOMS: atom_id res chain seq x y z
N MET A 1 -29.61 39.68 11.12
CA MET A 1 -29.22 38.72 12.18
C MET A 1 -28.89 37.42 11.49
N ASP A 2 -27.71 37.47 10.89
CA ASP A 2 -27.06 36.44 10.11
C ASP A 2 -26.53 35.36 11.05
N ARG A 3 -26.80 34.10 10.72
CA ARG A 3 -25.98 32.97 11.16
C ARG A 3 -26.03 31.84 10.14
N GLU A 4 -25.24 32.07 9.10
CA GLU A 4 -24.47 31.09 8.36
C GLU A 4 -23.75 30.12 9.32
N ARG A 5 -23.72 28.82 9.00
CA ARG A 5 -22.61 27.91 9.33
C ARG A 5 -22.70 26.62 8.51
N ASP A 6 -22.20 26.78 7.29
CA ASP A 6 -21.29 25.88 6.58
C ASP A 6 -21.01 24.52 7.24
N VAL A 7 -21.47 23.45 6.58
CA VAL A 7 -21.04 22.07 6.81
C VAL A 7 -19.71 21.90 6.07
N ALA A 8 -18.63 22.32 6.73
CA ALA A 8 -17.29 22.05 6.26
C ALA A 8 -16.95 20.56 6.51
N ALA A 9 -16.58 19.89 5.43
CA ALA A 9 -16.11 18.52 5.41
C ALA A 9 -14.95 18.29 6.39
N ASP A 10 -15.17 17.42 7.38
CA ASP A 10 -14.10 16.85 8.19
C ASP A 10 -13.31 15.84 7.33
N MET A 11 -12.43 16.36 6.47
CA MET A 11 -11.34 15.60 5.90
C MET A 11 -10.27 15.47 6.97
N SER A 12 -10.45 14.49 7.86
CA SER A 12 -9.40 14.02 8.76
C SER A 12 -8.11 13.74 7.98
N PRO A 13 -6.98 14.39 8.29
CA PRO A 13 -5.72 14.09 7.64
C PRO A 13 -5.20 12.74 8.14
N ALA A 14 -5.07 11.77 7.24
CA ALA A 14 -4.37 10.52 7.51
C ALA A 14 -2.89 10.83 7.79
N LEU A 15 -2.52 10.77 9.07
CA LEU A 15 -1.17 10.93 9.58
C LEU A 15 -0.23 9.92 8.90
N ILE A 16 0.72 10.41 8.10
CA ILE A 16 1.80 9.62 7.51
C ILE A 16 2.84 9.37 8.59
N VAL A 17 2.92 8.14 9.11
CA VAL A 17 4.06 7.69 9.93
C VAL A 17 5.11 7.13 8.99
N VAL A 18 6.15 7.93 8.72
CA VAL A 18 7.40 7.43 8.12
C VAL A 18 8.19 6.73 9.23
N ALA A 19 8.23 5.40 9.20
CA ALA A 19 9.16 4.65 10.05
C ALA A 19 10.55 4.63 9.38
N PRO A 20 11.65 4.96 10.09
CA PRO A 20 12.99 4.94 9.53
C PRO A 20 13.45 3.50 9.22
N GLU A 21 14.12 3.32 8.08
CA GLU A 21 14.81 2.09 7.72
C GLU A 21 15.96 1.81 8.70
N GLY A 22 16.01 0.56 9.19
CA GLY A 22 17.25 -0.11 9.53
C GLY A 22 17.69 -0.05 10.99
N ASN A 23 17.52 -1.15 11.71
CA ASN A 23 18.65 -1.70 12.47
C ASN A 23 18.59 -3.23 12.52
N ARG A 24 19.67 -3.88 12.07
CA ARG A 24 19.93 -5.31 12.22
C ARG A 24 20.18 -5.60 13.70
N LYS A 25 19.56 -6.66 14.22
CA LYS A 25 20.25 -7.63 15.10
C LYS A 25 19.62 -9.01 14.92
N ASP A 26 20.52 -9.96 14.70
CA ASP A 26 20.36 -11.40 14.83
C ASP A 26 19.40 -11.81 15.94
N GLU A 27 18.46 -12.72 15.63
CA GLU A 27 18.20 -13.86 16.50
C GLU A 27 17.56 -15.02 15.71
N VAL A 28 18.10 -16.20 15.92
CA VAL A 28 17.80 -17.48 15.30
C VAL A 28 16.84 -18.25 16.23
N VAL A 29 15.72 -18.73 15.65
CA VAL A 29 14.92 -19.94 16.00
C VAL A 29 14.27 -19.92 17.41
N ASP A 30 12.96 -20.14 17.55
CA ASP A 30 12.39 -21.49 17.65
C ASP A 30 10.88 -21.55 17.40
N ASP A 31 10.49 -22.71 16.89
CA ASP A 31 9.14 -23.24 16.75
C ASP A 31 8.46 -23.40 18.12
N LYS A 32 7.12 -23.33 18.11
CA LYS A 32 6.14 -23.83 19.12
C LYS A 32 5.33 -22.77 19.85
N GLY A 33 4.05 -22.72 19.50
CA GLY A 33 3.04 -21.96 20.24
C GLY A 33 1.63 -22.15 19.68
N ALA A 34 1.08 -23.36 19.80
CA ALA A 34 -0.36 -23.55 19.68
C ALA A 34 -1.05 -22.84 20.87
N GLY A 35 -1.84 -21.80 20.59
CA GLY A 35 -2.54 -21.01 21.60
C GLY A 35 -3.58 -20.08 20.99
N ALA A 36 -4.84 -20.49 21.16
CA ALA A 36 -6.10 -19.82 20.86
C ALA A 36 -6.12 -18.28 20.72
N GLY A 37 -6.79 -17.79 19.66
CA GLY A 37 -7.43 -16.47 19.63
C GLY A 37 -6.66 -15.33 18.98
N GLY A 38 -5.52 -15.59 18.35
CA GLY A 38 -4.75 -14.58 17.62
C GLY A 38 -5.47 -14.14 16.34
N ARG A 39 -5.89 -12.88 16.28
CA ARG A 39 -6.39 -12.22 15.06
C ARG A 39 -5.41 -12.56 13.92
N ALA A 40 -5.86 -13.36 12.94
CA ALA A 40 -4.99 -13.89 11.90
C ALA A 40 -4.16 -12.75 11.30
N ALA A 41 -2.84 -12.83 11.44
CA ALA A 41 -1.96 -11.83 10.89
C ALA A 41 -2.19 -11.80 9.37
N MET A 42 -2.48 -10.62 8.86
CA MET A 42 -2.63 -10.38 7.44
C MET A 42 -1.38 -10.89 6.71
N ALA A 43 -1.58 -11.68 5.65
CA ALA A 43 -0.50 -12.22 4.84
C ALA A 43 -0.78 -11.97 3.36
N VAL A 44 0.27 -11.66 2.60
CA VAL A 44 0.17 -11.69 1.14
C VAL A 44 0.24 -13.15 0.69
N LEU A 45 -0.91 -13.68 0.32
CA LEU A 45 -1.07 -15.03 -0.23
C LEU A 45 -0.92 -15.04 -1.77
N PRO A 46 -0.53 -16.18 -2.38
CA PRO A 46 -0.51 -16.36 -3.84
C PRO A 46 -1.84 -16.07 -4.52
N GLU A 47 -2.96 -16.31 -3.84
CA GLU A 47 -4.32 -16.03 -4.32
C GLU A 47 -4.56 -14.54 -4.61
N HIS A 48 -3.75 -13.64 -4.05
CA HIS A 48 -3.86 -12.21 -4.34
C HIS A 48 -3.11 -11.79 -5.61
N ALA A 49 -2.33 -12.68 -6.23
CA ALA A 49 -1.63 -12.42 -7.50
C ALA A 49 -2.58 -12.61 -8.70
N THR A 50 -3.65 -11.82 -8.70
CA THR A 50 -4.68 -11.78 -9.73
C THR A 50 -4.71 -10.40 -10.38
N ASP A 51 -5.44 -10.23 -11.48
CA ASP A 51 -5.68 -8.89 -12.09
C ASP A 51 -4.40 -8.17 -12.51
N GLY A 52 -3.40 -8.93 -12.97
CA GLY A 52 -2.08 -8.42 -13.36
C GLY A 52 -1.14 -8.12 -12.19
N TRP A 53 -1.54 -8.45 -10.95
CA TRP A 53 -0.63 -8.44 -9.81
C TRP A 53 0.22 -9.69 -9.77
N GLU A 54 1.51 -9.51 -9.53
CA GLU A 54 2.49 -10.58 -9.41
C GLU A 54 2.96 -10.70 -7.96
N LEU A 55 2.96 -11.92 -7.43
CA LEU A 55 3.60 -12.21 -6.16
C LEU A 55 5.11 -12.28 -6.35
N THR A 56 5.84 -11.48 -5.58
CA THR A 56 7.30 -11.47 -5.57
C THR A 56 7.83 -11.29 -4.14
N GLY A 57 9.15 -11.30 -3.99
CA GLY A 57 9.84 -11.22 -2.71
C GLY A 57 10.23 -12.59 -2.16
N PRO A 58 11.13 -12.62 -1.16
CA PRO A 58 11.58 -13.86 -0.55
C PRO A 58 10.48 -14.47 0.33
N PRO A 59 10.57 -15.78 0.63
CA PRO A 59 9.74 -16.40 1.65
C PRO A 59 9.82 -15.62 2.96
N GLY A 60 8.67 -15.33 3.57
CA GLY A 60 8.56 -14.51 4.80
C GLY A 60 8.46 -12.99 4.58
N LYS A 61 8.74 -12.48 3.37
CA LYS A 61 8.45 -11.08 3.00
C LYS A 61 7.79 -10.99 1.63
N PRO A 62 6.65 -11.68 1.43
CA PRO A 62 5.91 -11.60 0.18
C PRO A 62 5.38 -10.19 -0.07
N ARG A 63 5.40 -9.77 -1.32
CA ARG A 63 4.86 -8.49 -1.79
C ARG A 63 4.19 -8.66 -3.14
N LEU A 64 3.10 -7.95 -3.37
CA LEU A 64 2.48 -7.88 -4.69
C LEU A 64 3.07 -6.72 -5.48
N VAL A 65 3.25 -6.90 -6.77
CA VAL A 65 3.74 -5.85 -7.67
C VAL A 65 2.86 -5.83 -8.91
N LYS A 66 2.57 -4.64 -9.42
CA LYS A 66 1.92 -4.46 -10.72
C LYS A 66 2.58 -3.31 -11.45
N ASP A 67 2.87 -3.52 -12.73
CA ASP A 67 3.54 -2.54 -13.58
C ASP A 67 2.51 -1.85 -14.47
N PHE A 68 2.56 -0.52 -14.54
CA PHE A 68 1.68 0.32 -15.36
C PHE A 68 2.49 1.09 -16.42
N GLY A 69 3.67 0.57 -16.79
CA GLY A 69 4.60 1.17 -17.74
C GLY A 69 5.39 2.33 -17.16
N ALA A 70 4.73 3.48 -16.94
CA ALA A 70 5.40 4.70 -16.44
C ALA A 70 5.63 4.70 -14.92
N VAL A 71 4.87 3.86 -14.21
CA VAL A 71 4.92 3.69 -12.76
C VAL A 71 4.73 2.23 -12.41
N ARG A 72 5.25 1.85 -11.23
CA ARG A 72 5.11 0.51 -10.66
C ARG A 72 4.51 0.62 -9.27
N THR A 73 3.57 -0.25 -8.98
CA THR A 73 2.94 -0.35 -7.66
C THR A 73 3.52 -1.54 -6.90
N ARG A 74 3.55 -1.45 -5.57
CA ARG A 74 3.97 -2.54 -4.68
C ARG A 74 3.10 -2.56 -3.45
N ILE A 75 2.68 -3.74 -2.99
CA ILE A 75 1.93 -3.91 -1.75
C ILE A 75 2.69 -4.87 -0.85
N ARG A 76 2.90 -4.49 0.41
CA ARG A 76 3.48 -5.35 1.44
C ARG A 76 2.68 -5.25 2.73
N VAL A 77 2.65 -6.34 3.49
CA VAL A 77 2.16 -6.29 4.88
C VAL A 77 3.21 -5.59 5.73
N THR A 78 2.78 -4.63 6.54
CA THR A 78 3.64 -3.85 7.45
C THR A 78 3.36 -4.14 8.92
N ALA A 79 2.14 -4.58 9.25
CA ALA A 79 1.77 -5.05 10.58
C ALA A 79 0.66 -6.12 10.49
N PRO A 80 0.34 -6.85 11.57
CA PRO A 80 -0.64 -7.95 11.55
C PRO A 80 -2.03 -7.58 11.02
N ALA A 81 -2.41 -6.31 11.02
CA ALA A 81 -3.71 -5.83 10.54
C ALA A 81 -3.61 -4.68 9.53
N THR A 82 -2.41 -4.41 9.00
CA THR A 82 -2.19 -3.32 8.04
C THR A 82 -1.22 -3.73 6.95
N CYS A 83 -1.54 -3.31 5.74
CA CYS A 83 -0.62 -3.35 4.61
C CYS A 83 -0.38 -1.95 4.08
N SER A 84 0.75 -1.77 3.41
CA SER A 84 1.10 -0.52 2.77
C SER A 84 1.22 -0.75 1.28
N TRP A 85 0.68 0.19 0.52
CA TRP A 85 0.87 0.28 -0.93
C TRP A 85 1.82 1.43 -1.25
N TRP A 86 2.65 1.18 -2.24
CA TRP A 86 3.68 2.06 -2.74
C TRP A 86 3.47 2.22 -4.24
N VAL A 87 3.64 3.44 -4.74
CA VAL A 87 3.71 3.74 -6.17
C VAL A 87 4.98 4.54 -6.40
N GLY A 88 5.75 4.12 -7.39
CA GLY A 88 6.94 4.86 -7.78
C GLY A 88 7.33 4.60 -9.21
N ARG A 89 8.36 5.32 -9.65
CA ARG A 89 8.91 5.19 -11.00
C ARG A 89 9.81 3.95 -11.11
N PRO A 90 10.05 3.44 -12.32
CA PRO A 90 11.03 2.37 -12.56
C PRO A 90 12.43 2.73 -12.02
N ASP A 91 12.80 4.01 -12.00
CA ASP A 91 14.07 4.51 -11.42
C ASP A 91 14.15 4.40 -9.89
N GLY A 92 13.14 3.81 -9.23
CA GLY A 92 13.09 3.64 -7.78
C GLY A 92 12.57 4.86 -7.01
N ARG A 93 12.29 5.98 -7.69
CA ARG A 93 11.72 7.17 -7.04
C ARG A 93 10.30 6.89 -6.54
N LEU A 94 10.11 7.00 -5.23
CA LEU A 94 8.81 6.96 -4.58
C LEU A 94 7.97 8.18 -4.99
N LEU A 95 6.74 7.93 -5.44
CA LEU A 95 5.74 8.97 -5.76
C LEU A 95 4.68 9.05 -4.67
N ARG A 96 4.19 7.89 -4.19
CA ARG A 96 3.16 7.82 -3.15
C ARG A 96 3.28 6.54 -2.34
N GLU A 97 3.09 6.66 -1.03
CA GLU A 97 2.92 5.53 -0.13
C GLU A 97 1.75 5.81 0.81
N ALA A 98 0.96 4.79 1.12
CA ALA A 98 -0.05 4.86 2.17
C ALA A 98 -0.31 3.48 2.77
N SER A 99 -0.93 3.47 3.95
CA SER A 99 -1.29 2.25 4.68
C SER A 99 -2.80 2.08 4.76
N VAL A 100 -3.24 0.83 4.62
CA VAL A 100 -4.65 0.41 4.60
C VAL A 100 -4.81 -0.89 5.38
N ARG A 101 -6.06 -1.33 5.59
CA ARG A 101 -6.37 -2.51 6.42
C ARG A 101 -6.54 -3.81 5.62
N SER A 102 -6.61 -3.72 4.29
CA SER A 102 -6.95 -4.84 3.40
C SER A 102 -6.09 -4.82 2.12
N ILE A 103 -5.67 -6.01 1.63
CA ILE A 103 -4.88 -6.12 0.40
C ILE A 103 -5.71 -5.64 -0.79
N GLU A 104 -7.00 -5.98 -0.83
CA GLU A 104 -7.90 -5.52 -1.90
C GLU A 104 -8.10 -4.00 -1.88
N GLU A 105 -8.20 -3.39 -0.70
CA GLU A 105 -8.23 -1.92 -0.55
C GLU A 105 -6.91 -1.30 -1.03
N ALA A 106 -5.78 -1.96 -0.75
CA ALA A 106 -4.46 -1.52 -1.19
C ALA A 106 -4.34 -1.56 -2.72
N LYS A 107 -4.85 -2.62 -3.37
CA LYS A 107 -4.90 -2.74 -4.83
C LYS A 107 -5.75 -1.63 -5.42
N ALA A 108 -7.00 -1.50 -4.97
CA ALA A 108 -7.93 -0.50 -5.48
C ALA A 108 -7.41 0.93 -5.29
N ALA A 109 -6.85 1.26 -4.12
CA ALA A 109 -6.29 2.59 -3.84
C ALA A 109 -5.06 2.90 -4.72
N ALA A 110 -4.16 1.93 -4.89
CA ALA A 110 -3.00 2.10 -5.74
C ALA A 110 -3.40 2.28 -7.21
N GLU A 111 -4.36 1.48 -7.71
CA GLU A 111 -4.86 1.56 -9.08
C GLU A 111 -5.60 2.87 -9.35
N ALA A 112 -6.46 3.31 -8.44
CA ALA A 112 -7.14 4.59 -8.54
C ALA A 112 -6.15 5.77 -8.57
N TRP A 113 -5.12 5.72 -7.72
CA TRP A 113 -4.07 6.74 -7.72
C TRP A 113 -3.29 6.75 -9.03
N VAL A 114 -2.91 5.58 -9.54
CA VAL A 114 -2.19 5.46 -10.82
C VAL A 114 -3.05 5.99 -11.98
N ALA A 115 -4.32 5.63 -12.03
CA ALA A 115 -5.24 6.10 -13.08
C ALA A 115 -5.34 7.63 -13.08
N ALA A 116 -5.53 8.25 -11.91
CA ALA A 116 -5.55 9.71 -11.77
C ALA A 116 -4.22 10.36 -12.15
N TYR A 117 -3.09 9.76 -11.72
CA TYR A 117 -1.76 10.25 -12.04
C TYR A 117 -1.49 10.19 -13.55
N LEU A 118 -1.82 9.09 -14.22
CA LEU A 118 -1.64 8.97 -15.67
C LEU A 118 -2.56 9.92 -16.44
N ALA A 119 -3.82 10.06 -16.04
CA ALA A 119 -4.75 11.01 -16.66
C ALA A 119 -4.23 12.45 -16.59
N ALA A 120 -3.69 12.87 -15.44
CA ALA A 120 -3.10 14.19 -15.26
C ALA A 120 -1.79 14.42 -16.05
N ARG A 121 -1.14 13.36 -16.55
CA ARG A 121 0.04 13.48 -17.44
C ARG A 121 -0.31 13.33 -18.91
N SER A 122 -1.52 12.86 -19.20
CA SER A 122 -2.07 12.72 -20.53
C SER A 122 -2.93 13.93 -20.91
N GLU A 123 -2.75 15.10 -20.27
CA GLU A 123 -3.43 16.33 -20.70
C GLU A 123 -3.30 16.45 -22.23
N PRO A 124 -4.42 16.56 -22.96
CA PRO A 124 -4.38 16.70 -24.40
C PRO A 124 -3.61 17.99 -24.67
N ALA A 125 -2.72 17.95 -25.67
CA ALA A 125 -2.29 19.17 -26.33
C ALA A 125 -3.56 19.92 -26.74
N ASP A 126 -3.89 20.99 -26.00
CA ASP A 126 -4.96 21.92 -26.33
C ASP A 126 -4.55 22.52 -27.68
N GLU A 127 -5.21 22.11 -28.76
CA GLU A 127 -5.10 22.68 -30.11
C GLU A 127 -6.45 23.27 -30.53
#